data_AF-A0A9E0JCY2-F1
#
_entry.id   AF-A0A9E0JCY2-F1
#
_cell.length_a   1.000
_cell.length_b   1.000
_cell.length_c   1.000
_cell.angle_alpha   90.00
_cell.angle_beta   90.00
_cell.angle_gamma   90.00
#
_symmetry.space_group_name_H-M   'P 1'
#
loop_
_entity.id
_entity.type
_entity.pdbx_description
1 polymer ?
#
loop_
_entity_poly.entity_id
_entity_poly.type
_entity_poly.pdbx_seq_one_letter_code
_entity_poly.pdbx_strand_id
1 'polypeptide(L)'
;MNIETLAFIALASLVVIIFLMVYIRDVEINKKLAIYERSIEELNYQNHVLNKALKDMASKEEPLDIKALEKRILELTKQEIQQTVIPMVASLQDIESIIEGFKEEQSARIDRLESRTKEMSGLPTGTSSSNEKMIVAQYARGRSEAEIAKDLRIGIGEVDLVLKLANLK
;
A
#
# COMPACT_ATOMS: atom_id res chain seq x y z
N MET A 1 -65.48 -56.93 -73.64
CA MET A 1 -65.26 -55.49 -73.35
C MET A 1 -64.27 -54.98 -74.37
N ASN A 2 -64.63 -53.96 -75.17
CA ASN A 2 -63.81 -53.50 -76.29
C ASN A 2 -62.57 -52.75 -75.76
N ILE A 3 -61.43 -52.89 -76.44
CA ILE A 3 -60.16 -52.27 -76.03
C ILE A 3 -60.27 -50.75 -75.82
N GLU A 4 -61.12 -50.10 -76.62
CA GLU A 4 -61.42 -48.67 -76.55
C GLU A 4 -62.05 -48.30 -75.19
N THR A 5 -63.04 -49.07 -74.72
CA THR A 5 -63.70 -48.82 -73.44
C THR A 5 -62.74 -48.99 -72.25
N LEU A 6 -61.80 -49.93 -72.33
CA LEU A 6 -60.76 -50.13 -71.31
C LEU A 6 -59.77 -48.95 -71.28
N ALA A 7 -59.37 -48.44 -72.44
CA ALA A 7 -58.49 -47.28 -72.55
C ALA A 7 -59.12 -46.00 -71.97
N PHE A 8 -60.43 -45.77 -72.21
CA PHE A 8 -61.15 -44.65 -71.62
C PHE A 8 -61.24 -44.73 -70.09
N ILE A 9 -61.50 -45.92 -69.53
CA ILE A 9 -61.54 -46.12 -68.08
C ILE A 9 -60.17 -45.92 -67.44
N ALA A 10 -59.10 -46.42 -68.09
CA ALA A 10 -57.74 -46.21 -67.63
C ALA A 10 -57.37 -44.72 -67.61
N LEU A 11 -57.69 -43.98 -68.68
CA LEU A 11 -57.47 -42.53 -68.76
C LEU A 11 -58.26 -41.77 -67.69
N ALA A 12 -59.55 -42.10 -67.50
CA ALA A 12 -60.37 -41.49 -66.46
C ALA A 12 -59.81 -41.75 -65.07
N SER A 13 -59.35 -42.98 -64.78
CA SER A 13 -58.73 -43.32 -63.50
C SER A 13 -57.43 -42.54 -63.26
N LEU A 14 -56.62 -42.34 -64.30
CA LEU A 14 -55.36 -41.59 -64.22
C LEU A 14 -55.62 -40.12 -63.89
N VAL A 15 -56.63 -39.52 -64.52
CA VAL A 15 -57.03 -38.13 -64.23
C VAL A 15 -57.48 -37.99 -62.77
N VAL A 16 -58.30 -38.92 -62.28
CA VAL A 16 -58.76 -38.91 -60.87
C VAL A 16 -57.58 -39.02 -59.90
N ILE A 17 -56.60 -39.89 -60.17
CA ILE A 17 -55.41 -40.03 -59.33
C ILE A 17 -54.60 -38.74 -59.28
N ILE A 18 -54.42 -38.06 -60.42
CA ILE A 18 -53.72 -36.77 -60.47
C ILE A 18 -54.45 -35.72 -59.63
N PHE A 19 -55.77 -35.61 -59.75
CA PHE A 19 -56.55 -34.67 -58.93
C PHE A 19 -56.42 -34.97 -57.43
N LEU A 20 -56.45 -36.23 -57.04
CA LEU A 20 -56.31 -36.64 -55.65
C LEU A 20 -54.91 -36.32 -55.11
N MET A 21 -53.87 -36.54 -55.92
CA MET A 21 -52.49 -36.18 -55.57
C MET A 21 -52.31 -34.67 -55.38
N VAL A 22 -52.88 -33.85 -56.30
CA VAL A 22 -52.84 -32.39 -56.18
C VAL A 22 -53.59 -31.92 -54.93
N TYR A 23 -54.77 -32.50 -54.65
CA TYR A 23 -55.55 -32.16 -53.46
C TYR A 23 -54.79 -32.45 -52.16
N ILE A 24 -54.18 -33.63 -52.03
CA ILE A 24 -53.36 -33.97 -50.85
C ILE A 24 -52.20 -32.98 -50.71
N ARG A 25 -51.52 -32.68 -51.82
CA ARG A 25 -50.38 -31.76 -51.82
C ARG A 25 -50.77 -30.34 -51.39
N ASP A 26 -51.90 -29.84 -51.88
CA ASP A 26 -52.41 -28.51 -51.50
C ASP A 26 -52.77 -28.46 -50.01
N VAL A 27 -53.39 -29.51 -49.48
CA VAL A 27 -53.69 -29.59 -48.04
C VAL A 27 -52.41 -29.57 -47.19
N GLU A 28 -51.37 -30.29 -47.60
CA GLU A 28 -50.08 -30.27 -46.90
C GLU A 28 -49.38 -28.90 -46.97
N ILE A 29 -49.40 -28.25 -48.13
CA ILE A 29 -48.82 -26.93 -48.31
C ILE A 29 -49.56 -25.91 -47.44
N ASN A 30 -50.89 -25.92 -47.44
CA ASN A 30 -51.69 -25.03 -46.59
C ASN A 30 -51.42 -25.24 -45.11
N LYS A 31 -51.25 -26.50 -44.66
CA LYS A 31 -50.86 -26.78 -43.27
C LYS A 31 -49.49 -26.20 -42.93
N LYS A 32 -48.50 -26.32 -43.83
CA LYS A 32 -47.16 -25.75 -43.62
C LYS A 32 -47.20 -24.22 -43.58
N LEU A 33 -47.97 -23.59 -44.47
CA LEU A 33 -48.16 -22.14 -44.50
C LEU A 33 -48.79 -21.64 -43.20
N ALA A 34 -49.84 -22.30 -42.70
CA ALA A 34 -50.47 -21.93 -41.43
C ALA A 34 -49.51 -22.00 -40.23
N ILE A 35 -48.57 -22.97 -40.23
CA ILE A 35 -47.53 -23.06 -39.20
C ILE A 35 -46.55 -21.89 -39.33
N TYR A 36 -46.11 -21.58 -40.56
CA TYR A 36 -45.21 -20.44 -40.79
C TYR A 36 -45.83 -19.10 -40.41
N GLU A 37 -47.11 -18.88 -40.73
CA GLU A 37 -47.85 -17.68 -40.33
C GLU A 37 -47.83 -17.52 -38.79
N ARG A 38 -48.15 -18.59 -38.06
CA ARG A 38 -48.11 -18.57 -36.59
C ARG A 38 -46.71 -18.29 -36.06
N SER A 39 -45.68 -18.91 -36.61
CA SER A 39 -44.30 -18.68 -36.19
C SER A 39 -43.85 -17.24 -36.46
N ILE A 40 -44.26 -16.65 -37.58
CA ILE A 40 -43.96 -15.25 -37.92
C ILE A 40 -44.68 -14.30 -36.96
N GLU A 41 -45.95 -14.57 -36.66
CA GLU A 41 -46.74 -13.78 -35.70
C GLU A 41 -46.11 -13.81 -34.31
N GLU A 42 -45.70 -14.99 -33.84
CA GLU A 42 -45.02 -15.17 -32.56
C GLU A 42 -43.66 -14.47 -32.54
N LEU A 43 -42.86 -14.60 -33.60
CA LEU A 43 -41.57 -13.89 -33.73
C LEU A 43 -41.77 -12.37 -33.71
N ASN A 44 -42.77 -11.85 -34.41
CA ASN A 44 -43.06 -10.42 -34.45
C ASN A 44 -43.52 -9.91 -33.08
N TYR A 45 -44.36 -10.68 -32.38
CA TYR A 45 -44.77 -10.37 -31.01
C TYR A 45 -43.58 -10.33 -30.06
N GLN A 46 -42.74 -11.37 -30.07
CA GLN A 46 -41.52 -11.42 -29.25
C GLN A 46 -40.57 -10.28 -29.58
N ASN A 47 -40.40 -9.93 -30.86
CA ASN A 47 -39.58 -8.81 -31.29
C ASN A 47 -40.12 -7.47 -30.76
N HIS A 48 -41.43 -7.26 -30.84
CA HIS A 48 -42.07 -6.07 -30.30
C HIS A 48 -41.91 -5.97 -28.77
N VAL A 49 -42.12 -7.07 -28.05
CA VAL A 49 -41.91 -7.13 -26.59
C VAL A 49 -40.46 -6.84 -26.23
N LEU A 50 -39.51 -7.43 -26.94
CA LEU A 50 -38.08 -7.21 -26.72
C LEU A 50 -37.69 -5.76 -27.01
N ASN A 51 -38.12 -5.18 -28.13
CA ASN A 51 -37.87 -3.78 -28.46
C ASN A 51 -38.48 -2.83 -27.42
N LYS A 52 -39.68 -3.15 -26.90
CA LYS A 52 -40.29 -2.39 -25.82
C LYS A 52 -39.47 -2.49 -24.54
N ALA A 53 -39.03 -3.69 -24.15
CA ALA A 53 -38.19 -3.90 -22.98
C ALA A 53 -36.86 -3.15 -23.10
N LEU A 54 -36.20 -3.20 -24.26
CA LEU A 54 -34.97 -2.46 -24.53
C LEU A 54 -35.20 -0.95 -24.46
N LYS A 55 -36.30 -0.45 -25.04
CA LYS A 55 -36.64 0.97 -24.97
C LYS A 55 -36.94 1.41 -23.54
N ASP A 56 -37.65 0.59 -22.76
CA ASP A 56 -37.94 0.87 -21.35
C ASP A 56 -36.66 0.85 -20.50
N MET A 57 -35.72 -0.06 -20.79
CA MET A 57 -34.39 -0.07 -20.16
C MET A 57 -33.58 1.17 -20.54
N ALA A 58 -33.50 1.52 -21.83
CA ALA A 58 -32.81 2.70 -22.33
C ALA A 58 -33.47 4.03 -21.92
N SER A 59 -34.75 4.01 -21.53
CA SER A 59 -35.44 5.19 -20.98
C SER A 59 -35.27 5.31 -19.46
N LYS A 60 -34.96 4.20 -18.77
CA LYS A 60 -34.68 4.16 -17.33
C LYS A 60 -33.22 4.38 -17.00
N GLU A 61 -32.32 3.91 -17.86
CA GLU A 61 -30.94 4.37 -17.89
C GLU A 61 -30.95 5.74 -18.57
N GLU A 62 -30.99 6.82 -17.78
CA GLU A 62 -30.58 8.13 -18.29
C GLU A 62 -29.29 7.94 -19.07
N PRO A 63 -29.11 8.59 -20.24
CA PRO A 63 -27.85 8.49 -20.97
C PRO A 63 -26.75 8.86 -19.97
N LEU A 64 -25.91 7.88 -19.62
CA LEU A 64 -24.80 8.07 -18.69
C LEU A 64 -24.08 9.34 -19.14
N ASP A 65 -24.30 10.44 -18.42
CA ASP A 65 -23.70 11.71 -18.78
C ASP A 65 -22.24 11.59 -18.37
N ILE A 66 -21.44 11.09 -19.30
CA ILE A 66 -20.01 10.81 -19.12
C ILE A 66 -19.32 12.06 -18.58
N LYS A 67 -19.80 13.27 -18.93
CA LYS A 67 -19.29 14.53 -18.41
C LYS A 67 -19.67 14.77 -16.94
N ALA A 68 -20.85 14.34 -16.50
CA ALA A 68 -21.24 14.41 -15.10
C ALA A 68 -20.46 13.40 -14.24
N LEU A 69 -20.21 12.20 -14.78
CA LEU A 69 -19.36 11.20 -14.14
C LEU A 69 -17.91 11.70 -14.02
N GLU A 70 -17.35 12.26 -15.09
CA GLU A 70 -16.01 12.85 -15.11
C GLU A 70 -15.90 13.96 -14.06
N LYS A 71 -16.89 14.86 -13.98
CA LYS A 71 -16.93 15.90 -12.95
C LYS A 71 -16.94 15.33 -11.54
N ARG A 72 -17.76 14.29 -11.27
CA ARG A 72 -17.79 13.63 -9.95
C ARG A 72 -16.46 12.98 -9.59
N ILE A 73 -15.82 12.30 -10.54
CA ILE A 73 -14.52 11.66 -10.32
C ILE A 73 -13.45 12.73 -10.00
N LEU A 74 -13.46 13.85 -10.72
CA LEU A 74 -12.51 14.94 -10.52
C LEU A 74 -12.74 15.62 -9.15
N GLU A 75 -13.98 15.79 -8.75
CA GLU A 75 -14.36 16.34 -7.44
C GLU A 75 -13.95 15.42 -6.28
N LEU A 76 -14.22 14.12 -6.39
CA LEU A 76 -13.79 13.12 -5.40
C LEU A 76 -12.27 13.06 -5.29
N THR A 77 -11.56 13.02 -6.42
CA THR A 77 -10.09 13.04 -6.44
C THR A 77 -9.53 14.30 -5.78
N LYS A 78 -10.13 15.47 -6.06
CA LYS A 78 -9.72 16.73 -5.44
C LYS A 78 -9.95 16.71 -3.93
N GLN A 79 -11.08 16.18 -3.49
CA GLN A 79 -11.39 16.05 -2.06
C GLN A 79 -10.40 15.11 -1.36
N GLU A 80 -10.09 13.97 -1.96
CA GLU A 80 -9.13 13.00 -1.42
C GLU A 80 -7.71 13.57 -1.35
N ILE A 81 -7.27 14.32 -2.38
CA ILE A 81 -6.01 15.06 -2.35
C ILE A 81 -6.00 16.07 -1.20
N GLN A 82 -7.08 16.83 -1.02
CA GLN A 82 -7.16 17.82 0.05
C GLN A 82 -7.18 17.18 1.45
N GLN A 83 -7.84 16.05 1.62
CA GLN A 83 -7.97 15.38 2.92
C GLN A 83 -6.75 14.55 3.29
N THR A 84 -6.00 14.02 2.32
CA THR A 84 -4.92 13.05 2.59
C THR A 84 -3.55 13.62 2.25
N VAL A 85 -3.37 14.19 1.06
CA VAL A 85 -2.05 14.60 0.57
C VAL A 85 -1.58 15.88 1.27
N ILE A 86 -2.46 16.87 1.42
CA ILE A 86 -2.12 18.14 2.10
C ILE A 86 -1.63 17.90 3.54
N PRO A 87 -2.37 17.19 4.43
CA PRO A 87 -1.89 16.96 5.78
C PRO A 87 -0.66 16.04 5.84
N MET A 88 -0.48 15.12 4.88
CA MET A 88 0.73 14.31 4.78
C MET A 88 1.96 15.17 4.50
N VAL A 89 1.86 16.12 3.57
CA VAL A 89 2.94 17.08 3.28
C VAL A 89 3.23 17.96 4.49
N ALA A 90 2.20 18.46 5.18
CA ALA A 90 2.38 19.23 6.41
C ALA A 90 3.09 18.40 7.50
N SER A 91 2.70 17.14 7.68
CA SER A 91 3.35 16.23 8.64
C SER A 91 4.82 15.98 8.29
N LEU A 92 5.16 15.92 7.00
CA LEU A 92 6.55 15.78 6.56
C LEU A 92 7.38 17.04 6.87
N GLN A 93 6.81 18.23 6.72
CA GLN A 93 7.47 19.49 7.11
C GLN A 93 7.68 19.57 8.63
N ASP A 94 6.70 19.11 9.42
CA ASP A 94 6.85 19.02 10.87
C ASP A 94 7.97 18.05 11.27
N ILE A 95 8.06 16.90 10.59
CA ILE A 95 9.16 15.94 10.79
C ILE A 95 10.51 16.57 10.43
N GLU A 96 10.59 17.34 9.33
CA GLU A 96 11.82 18.05 8.95
C GLU A 96 12.27 19.02 10.07
N SER A 97 11.35 19.80 10.62
CA SER A 97 11.64 20.70 11.75
C SER A 97 12.09 19.96 13.01
N ILE A 98 11.44 18.83 13.34
CA ILE A 98 11.83 18.00 14.49
C ILE A 98 13.23 17.41 14.28
N ILE A 99 13.57 16.96 13.07
CA ILE A 99 14.89 16.41 12.74
C ILE A 99 15.96 17.50 12.85
N GLU A 100 15.69 18.71 12.37
CA GLU A 100 16.61 19.83 12.48
C GLU A 100 16.87 20.20 13.95
N GLY A 101 15.81 20.31 14.76
CA GLY A 101 15.94 20.54 16.20
C GLY A 101 16.69 19.42 16.93
N PHE A 102 16.43 18.15 16.57
CA PHE A 102 17.17 17.01 17.12
C PHE A 102 18.66 17.09 16.76
N LYS A 103 18.99 17.43 15.50
CA LYS A 103 20.37 17.61 15.05
C LYS A 103 21.08 18.70 15.85
N GLU A 104 20.44 19.86 16.04
CA GLU A 104 21.00 20.95 16.85
C GLU A 104 21.20 20.54 18.30
N GLU A 105 20.22 19.86 18.90
CA GLU A 105 20.33 19.41 20.29
C GLU A 105 21.47 18.38 20.46
N GLN A 106 21.57 17.41 19.55
CA GLN A 106 22.65 16.43 19.58
C GLN A 106 24.01 17.09 19.37
N SER A 107 24.12 18.05 18.45
CA SER A 107 25.35 18.82 18.26
C SER A 107 25.74 19.56 19.54
N ALA A 108 24.79 20.29 20.16
CA ALA A 108 25.05 21.02 21.39
C ALA A 108 25.41 20.09 22.57
N ARG A 109 24.84 18.89 22.64
CA ARG A 109 25.21 17.86 23.62
C ARG A 109 26.62 17.33 23.38
N ILE A 110 27.00 17.07 22.12
CA ILE A 110 28.35 16.65 21.73
C ILE A 110 29.35 17.76 22.09
N ASP A 111 29.06 19.02 21.76
CA ASP A 111 29.95 20.15 22.07
C ASP A 111 30.14 20.32 23.60
N ARG A 112 29.07 20.11 24.38
CA ARG A 112 29.14 20.11 25.86
C ARG A 112 29.95 18.94 26.40
N LEU A 113 29.86 17.76 25.79
CA LEU A 113 30.65 16.60 26.17
C LEU A 113 32.12 16.80 25.78
N GLU A 114 32.39 17.38 24.61
CA GLU A 114 33.74 17.68 24.16
C GLU A 114 34.39 18.74 25.05
N SER A 115 33.69 19.82 25.39
CA SER A 115 34.18 20.84 26.32
C SER A 115 34.44 20.27 27.72
N ARG A 116 33.50 19.49 28.28
CA ARG A 116 33.72 18.80 29.57
C ARG A 116 34.87 17.81 29.51
N THR A 117 35.04 17.08 28.41
CA THR A 117 36.14 16.12 28.23
C THR A 117 37.47 16.85 28.06
N LYS A 118 37.52 17.99 27.36
CA LYS A 118 38.70 18.86 27.28
C LYS A 118 39.07 19.45 28.65
N GLU A 119 38.09 19.90 29.43
CA GLU A 119 38.30 20.39 30.79
C GLU A 119 38.76 19.27 31.74
N MET A 120 38.19 18.06 31.62
CA MET A 120 38.62 16.88 32.39
C MET A 120 39.98 16.35 31.95
N SER A 121 40.32 16.44 30.66
CA SER A 121 41.66 16.16 30.14
C SER A 121 42.67 17.23 30.53
N GLY A 122 42.22 18.42 30.94
CA GLY A 122 43.04 19.52 31.47
C GLY A 122 43.29 19.44 32.98
N LEU A 123 42.61 18.55 33.70
CA LEU A 123 42.98 18.22 35.08
C LEU A 123 44.22 17.33 35.04
N PRO A 124 45.35 17.72 35.66
CA PRO A 124 46.47 16.82 35.78
C PRO A 124 46.03 15.68 36.69
N THR A 125 45.95 14.46 36.16
CA THR A 125 45.92 13.20 36.91
C THR A 125 47.24 12.95 37.67
N GLY A 126 47.89 14.01 38.16
CA GLY A 126 49.31 14.05 38.52
C GLY A 126 49.63 14.40 39.97
N THR A 127 48.64 14.44 40.88
CA THR A 127 48.94 14.73 42.30
C THR A 127 49.67 13.59 43.00
N SER A 128 49.47 12.31 42.62
CA SER A 128 50.20 11.18 43.24
C SER A 128 51.70 11.20 42.92
N SER A 129 52.11 11.39 41.66
CA SER A 129 53.52 11.29 41.28
C SER A 129 54.40 12.42 41.85
N SER A 130 53.85 13.63 41.99
CA SER A 130 54.58 14.75 42.59
C SER A 130 54.79 14.56 44.10
N ASN A 131 53.81 13.96 44.77
CA ASN A 131 53.87 13.75 46.21
C ASN A 131 54.88 12.65 46.58
N GLU A 132 54.97 11.57 45.79
CA GLU A 132 55.91 10.47 46.02
C GLU A 132 57.38 10.93 46.12
N LYS A 133 57.83 11.75 45.16
CA LYS A 133 59.21 12.29 45.17
C LYS A 133 59.46 13.23 46.35
N MET A 134 58.45 14.01 46.74
CA MET A 134 58.56 14.93 47.86
C MET A 134 58.62 14.19 49.21
N ILE A 135 57.85 13.11 49.36
CA ILE A 135 57.86 12.24 50.53
C ILE A 135 59.26 11.65 50.75
N VAL A 136 59.84 11.07 49.70
CA VAL A 136 61.20 10.48 49.75
C VAL A 136 62.24 11.53 50.13
N ALA A 137 62.18 12.73 49.54
CA ALA A 137 63.13 13.81 49.82
C ALA A 137 63.03 14.35 51.26
N GLN A 138 61.82 14.48 51.82
CA GLN A 138 61.62 14.94 53.19
C GLN A 138 62.03 13.88 54.22
N TYR A 139 61.80 12.60 53.93
CA TYR A 139 62.22 11.49 54.79
C TYR A 139 63.75 11.35 54.80
N ALA A 140 64.41 11.48 53.64
CA ALA A 140 65.88 11.50 53.55
C ALA A 140 66.53 12.66 54.35
N ARG A 141 65.78 13.73 54.64
CA ARG A 141 66.21 14.84 55.52
C ARG A 141 65.98 14.57 57.01
N GLY A 142 65.51 13.37 57.38
CA GLY A 142 65.30 12.95 58.77
C GLY A 142 63.97 13.39 59.39
N ARG A 143 62.99 13.83 58.58
CA ARG A 143 61.65 14.17 59.09
C ARG A 143 60.82 12.91 59.34
N SER A 144 59.96 12.97 60.35
CA SER A 144 59.08 11.85 60.70
C SER A 144 57.92 11.68 59.71
N GLU A 145 57.43 10.45 59.54
CA GLU A 145 56.30 10.13 58.65
C GLU A 145 55.05 10.96 58.98
N ALA A 146 54.78 11.19 60.26
CA ALA A 146 53.66 11.99 60.73
C ALA A 146 53.78 13.48 60.37
N GLU A 147 54.99 14.03 60.37
CA GLU A 147 55.24 15.41 59.95
C GLU A 147 55.10 15.56 58.43
N ILE A 148 55.60 14.59 57.66
CA ILE A 148 55.47 14.59 56.20
C ILE A 148 54.00 14.49 55.78
N ALA A 149 53.24 13.61 56.43
CA ALA A 149 51.81 13.45 56.22
C ALA A 149 51.03 14.74 56.52
N LYS A 150 51.41 15.45 57.60
CA LYS A 150 50.80 16.72 57.98
C LYS A 150 51.14 17.86 57.00
N ASP A 151 52.38 17.92 56.53
CA ASP A 151 52.89 18.96 55.61
C ASP A 151 52.28 18.81 54.20
N LEU A 152 52.20 17.57 53.70
CA LEU A 152 51.62 17.24 52.40
C LEU A 152 50.10 17.04 52.42
N ARG A 153 49.47 17.10 53.61
CA ARG A 153 48.02 16.84 53.84
C ARG A 153 47.54 15.51 53.26
N ILE A 154 48.36 14.48 53.41
CA ILE A 154 48.08 13.11 52.96
C ILE A 154 48.00 12.17 54.17
N GLY A 155 47.41 10.99 53.98
CA GLY A 155 47.31 10.00 55.05
C GLY A 155 48.68 9.43 55.44
N ILE A 156 48.90 9.18 56.73
CA ILE A 156 50.15 8.57 57.22
C ILE A 156 50.41 7.21 56.54
N GLY A 157 49.35 6.43 56.26
CA GLY A 157 49.46 5.16 55.55
C GLY A 157 49.94 5.28 54.10
N GLU A 158 49.67 6.41 53.43
CA GLU A 158 50.14 6.66 52.06
C GLU A 158 51.64 6.99 52.05
N VAL A 159 52.11 7.74 53.06
CA VAL A 159 53.55 7.99 53.28
C VAL A 159 54.31 6.69 53.56
N ASP A 160 53.80 5.83 54.43
CA ASP A 160 54.43 4.53 54.76
C ASP A 160 54.49 3.60 53.55
N LEU A 161 53.44 3.59 52.70
CA LEU A 161 53.42 2.81 51.46
C LEU A 161 54.50 3.29 50.47
N VAL A 162 54.61 4.61 50.27
CA VAL A 162 55.61 5.19 49.36
C VAL A 162 57.04 4.93 49.84
N LEU A 163 57.29 5.03 51.16
CA LEU A 163 58.61 4.76 51.73
C LEU A 163 59.01 3.28 51.59
N LYS A 164 58.06 2.36 51.76
CA LYS A 164 58.27 0.92 51.51
C LYS A 164 58.56 0.63 50.04
N LEU A 165 57.80 1.24 49.13
CA LEU A 165 58.03 1.09 47.69
C LEU A 165 59.38 1.68 47.24
N ALA A 166 59.88 2.71 47.94
CA ALA A 166 61.17 3.33 47.70
C ALA A 166 62.37 2.61 48.39
N ASN A 167 62.16 1.50 49.09
CA ASN A 167 63.18 0.75 49.86
C ASN A 167 63.91 1.60 50.91
N LEU A 168 63.25 2.60 51.51
CA LEU A 168 63.82 3.44 52.57
C LEU A 168 63.42 2.95 53.98
N LYS A 169 62.67 1.85 54.04
CA LYS A 169 62.19 1.17 55.24
C LYS A 169 61.88 -0.29 54.93
#